data_AF-A0AA96ZFA1-F1
#
_entry.id   AF-A0AA96ZFA1-F1
#
_cell.length_a   1.000
_cell.length_b   1.000
_cell.length_c   1.000
_cell.angle_alpha   90.00
_cell.angle_beta   90.00
_cell.angle_gamma   90.00
#
_symmetry.space_group_name_H-M   'P 1'
#
loop_
_entity.id
_entity.type
_entity.pdbx_description
1 polymer ?
#
loop_
_entity_poly.entity_id
_entity_poly.type
_entity_poly.pdbx_seq_one_letter_code
_entity_poly.pdbx_strand_id
1 'polypeptide(L)' 'MSWSSFVAQTEFVWQDPACVADTAGWRTLWFEMEILNGLALAEWEEDGSARDWSSRWREGYEQDARGLVSQLLPLLAG' A
#
# COMPACT_ATOMS: atom_id res chain seq x y z
N MET A 1 12.20 5.02 -1.08
CA MET A 1 11.42 3.86 -0.61
C MET A 1 10.51 3.44 -1.75
N SER A 2 10.45 2.16 -2.11
CA SER A 2 9.48 1.67 -3.11
C SER A 2 8.12 1.43 -2.44
N TRP A 3 7.05 1.42 -3.25
CA TRP A 3 5.71 1.07 -2.81
C TRP A 3 5.66 -0.28 -2.09
N SER A 4 6.23 -1.33 -2.69
CA SER A 4 6.30 -2.66 -2.09
C SER A 4 7.01 -2.69 -0.73
N SER A 5 8.10 -1.94 -0.58
CA SER A 5 8.78 -1.82 0.71
C SER A 5 7.96 -1.06 1.74
N PHE A 6 7.18 -0.06 1.33
CA PHE A 6 6.30 0.69 2.23
C PHE A 6 5.17 -0.21 2.77
N VAL A 7 4.48 -0.93 1.88
CA VAL A 7 3.42 -1.88 2.25
C VAL A 7 3.93 -2.88 3.29
N ALA A 8 5.07 -3.55 3.01
CA ALA A 8 5.65 -4.53 3.92
C ALA A 8 5.98 -3.96 5.31
N GLN A 9 6.42 -2.70 5.39
CA GLN A 9 6.65 -2.03 6.68
C GLN A 9 5.36 -1.73 7.42
N THR A 10 4.29 -1.37 6.71
CA THR A 10 2.98 -1.08 7.33
C THR A 10 2.26 -2.32 7.83
N GLU A 11 2.57 -3.51 7.31
CA GLU A 11 2.06 -4.80 7.83
C GLU A 11 2.49 -5.04 9.30
N PHE A 12 3.70 -4.61 9.69
CA PHE A 12 4.14 -4.72 11.08
C PHE A 12 3.26 -3.87 12.02
N VAL A 13 2.88 -2.67 11.59
CA VAL A 13 2.03 -1.76 12.37
C VAL A 13 0.60 -2.28 12.49
N TRP A 14 0.12 -3.05 11.51
CA TRP A 14 -1.15 -3.78 11.64
C TRP A 14 -1.13 -4.78 12.81
N GLN A 15 0.01 -5.43 13.06
CA GLN A 15 0.17 -6.43 14.12
C GLN A 15 0.37 -5.80 15.51
N ASP A 16 0.82 -4.54 15.59
CA ASP A 16 1.02 -3.80 16.85
C ASP A 16 0.19 -2.50 16.91
N PRO A 17 -1.04 -2.55 17.44
CA PRO A 17 -1.93 -1.38 17.51
C PRO A 17 -1.44 -0.30 18.49
N ALA A 18 -0.42 -0.56 19.31
CA ALA A 18 0.16 0.47 20.18
C ALA A 18 0.90 1.57 19.41
N CYS A 19 1.27 1.30 18.15
CA CYS A 19 2.01 2.21 17.29
C CYS A 19 1.13 3.23 16.53
N VAL A 20 -0.19 3.21 16.71
CA VAL A 20 -1.14 4.05 15.93
C VAL A 20 -2.14 4.75 16.83
N ALA A 21 -2.39 6.03 16.53
CA ALA A 21 -3.33 6.86 17.29
C ALA A 21 -4.80 6.49 17.03
N ASP A 22 -5.10 6.00 15.83
CA ASP A 22 -6.41 5.48 15.42
C ASP A 22 -6.23 4.12 14.75
N THR A 23 -6.41 3.05 15.54
CA THR A 23 -6.32 1.69 15.03
C THR A 23 -7.39 1.38 13.99
N ALA A 24 -8.61 1.91 14.13
CA ALA A 24 -9.70 1.58 13.21
C ALA A 24 -9.45 2.23 11.84
N GLY A 25 -9.11 3.52 11.82
CA GLY A 25 -8.72 4.23 10.60
C GLY A 25 -7.48 3.62 9.94
N TRP A 26 -6.47 3.24 10.74
CA TRP A 26 -5.29 2.54 10.23
C TRP A 26 -5.66 1.25 9.52
N ARG A 27 -6.50 0.42 10.14
CA ARG A 27 -6.91 -0.87 9.58
C ARG A 27 -7.68 -0.72 8.28
N THR A 28 -8.59 0.25 8.20
CA THR A 28 -9.34 0.52 6.97
C THR A 28 -8.40 0.93 5.83
N LEU A 29 -7.52 1.90 6.06
CA LEU A 29 -6.61 2.38 5.02
C LEU A 29 -5.57 1.33 4.62
N TRP A 30 -5.08 0.54 5.57
CA TRP A 30 -4.19 -0.59 5.27
C TRP A 30 -4.88 -1.65 4.39
N PHE A 31 -6.15 -1.95 4.66
CA PHE A 31 -6.91 -2.88 3.83
C PHE A 31 -7.11 -2.36 2.40
N GLU A 32 -7.34 -1.06 2.23
CA GLU A 32 -7.39 -0.44 0.89
C GLU A 32 -6.04 -0.55 0.16
N MET A 33 -4.92 -0.43 0.86
CA MET A 33 -3.60 -0.69 0.27
C MET A 33 -3.43 -2.13 -0.21
N GLU A 34 -3.91 -3.10 0.56
CA GLU A 34 -3.87 -4.52 0.17
C GLU A 34 -4.72 -4.80 -1.07
N ILE A 35 -5.89 -4.16 -1.18
CA ILE A 35 -6.70 -4.24 -2.40
C ILE A 35 -5.92 -3.67 -3.59
N LEU A 36 -5.32 -2.49 -3.46
CA LEU A 36 -4.55 -1.87 -4.54
C LEU A 36 -3.37 -2.76 -4.98
N ASN A 37 -2.66 -3.37 -4.02
CA ASN A 37 -1.61 -4.35 -4.29
C ASN A 37 -2.14 -5.58 -5.01
N GLY A 38 -3.25 -6.15 -4.54
CA GLY A 38 -3.84 -7.34 -5.14
C GLY A 38 -4.25 -7.10 -6.59
N LEU A 39 -4.81 -5.92 -6.90
CA LEU A 39 -5.16 -5.51 -8.26
C LEU A 39 -3.92 -5.36 -9.14
N ALA A 40 -2.90 -4.66 -8.67
CA ALA A 40 -1.65 -4.47 -9.42
C ALA A 40 -0.91 -5.79 -9.64
N LEU A 41 -0.92 -6.69 -8.65
CA LEU A 41 -0.30 -8.01 -8.75
C LEU A 41 -1.03 -8.88 -9.77
N ALA A 42 -2.37 -8.91 -9.71
CA ALA A 42 -3.18 -9.67 -10.67
C ALA A 42 -2.95 -9.20 -12.11
N GLU A 43 -2.96 -7.88 -12.37
CA GLU A 43 -2.71 -7.36 -13.71
C GLU A 43 -1.28 -7.66 -14.19
N TRP A 44 -0.28 -7.56 -13.30
CA TRP A 44 1.09 -7.93 -13.62
C TRP A 44 1.24 -9.41 -13.97
N GLU A 45 0.52 -10.30 -13.26
CA GLU A 45 0.49 -11.74 -13.57
C GLU A 45 -0.22 -12.02 -14.90
N GLU A 46 -1.33 -11.34 -15.19
CA GLU A 46 -2.04 -11.42 -16.47
C GLU A 46 -1.19 -10.92 -17.66
N ASP A 47 -0.34 -9.91 -17.43
CA ASP A 47 0.66 -9.40 -18.40
C ASP A 47 1.92 -10.28 -18.50
N GLY A 48 1.88 -11.49 -17.94
CA GLY A 48 2.94 -12.49 -18.05
C GLY A 48 4.14 -12.24 -17.13
N SER A 49 3.93 -11.55 -16.01
CA SER A 49 4.96 -11.22 -15.02
C SER A 49 6.13 -10.43 -15.64
N ALA A 50 5.81 -9.42 -16.44
CA ALA A 50 6.79 -8.62 -17.17
C ALA A 50 7.87 -8.04 -16.24
N ARG A 51 9.13 -8.15 -16.64
CA ARG A 51 10.28 -7.71 -15.80
C ARG A 51 10.33 -6.19 -15.63
N ASP A 52 9.85 -5.43 -16.63
CA ASP A 52 9.67 -3.99 -16.53
C ASP A 52 8.19 -3.66 -16.64
N TRP A 53 7.56 -3.48 -15.47
CA TRP A 53 6.15 -3.13 -15.34
C TRP A 53 5.97 -1.75 -14.68
N SER A 54 7.07 -0.98 -14.61
CA SER A 54 7.14 0.25 -13.83
C SER A 54 6.28 1.38 -14.41
N SER A 55 6.18 1.49 -15.73
CA SER A 55 5.33 2.48 -16.40
C SER A 55 3.84 2.18 -16.17
N ARG A 56 3.42 0.93 -16.37
CA ARG A 56 2.04 0.48 -16.14
C ARG A 56 1.61 0.68 -14.70
N TRP A 57 2.48 0.30 -13.76
CA TRP A 57 2.22 0.57 -12.34
C TRP A 57 1.98 2.07 -12.11
N ARG A 58 2.84 2.93 -12.68
CA ARG A 58 2.75 4.38 -12.45
C ARG A 58 1.48 4.99 -13.01
N GLU A 59 1.13 4.59 -14.22
CA GLU A 59 -0.07 5.09 -14.90
C GLU A 59 -1.35 4.60 -14.23
N GLY A 60 -1.39 3.35 -13.75
CA GLY A 60 -2.59 2.73 -13.19
C GLY A 60 -2.80 2.94 -11.69
N TYR A 61 -1.73 3.04 -10.90
CA TYR A 61 -1.82 2.86 -9.44
C TYR A 61 -1.10 3.93 -8.61
N GLU A 62 -0.21 4.73 -9.20
CA GLU A 62 0.64 5.66 -8.41
C GLU A 62 -0.15 6.71 -7.65
N GLN A 63 -1.20 7.25 -8.28
CA GLN A 63 -1.98 8.30 -7.69
C GLN A 63 -2.74 7.81 -6.44
N ASP A 64 -3.39 6.65 -6.54
CA ASP A 64 -4.14 6.05 -5.44
C ASP A 64 -3.21 5.61 -4.32
N ALA A 65 -2.07 5.00 -4.67
CA ALA A 65 -1.01 4.64 -3.73
C ALA A 65 -0.52 5.86 -2.92
N ARG A 66 -0.27 6.99 -3.59
CA ARG A 66 0.14 8.24 -2.93
C ARG A 66 -0.98 8.79 -2.03
N GLY A 67 -2.23 8.71 -2.47
CA GLY A 67 -3.41 9.07 -1.69
C GLY A 67 -3.49 8.29 -0.38
N LEU A 68 -3.35 6.97 -0.44
CA LEU A 68 -3.36 6.10 0.73
C LEU A 68 -2.20 6.41 1.69
N VAL A 69 -0.98 6.56 1.17
CA VAL A 69 0.20 6.93 1.98
C VAL A 69 -0.04 8.24 2.73
N SER A 70 -0.57 9.25 2.06
CA SER A 70 -0.83 10.57 2.67
C SER A 70 -1.86 10.52 3.80
N GLN A 71 -2.76 9.54 3.78
CA GLN A 71 -3.78 9.33 4.81
C GLN A 71 -3.29 8.44 5.95
N LEU A 72 -2.39 7.49 5.66
CA LEU A 72 -1.81 6.58 6.66
C LEU A 72 -0.72 7.23 7.51
N LEU A 73 0.17 8.02 6.91
CA LEU A 73 1.30 8.62 7.62
C LEU A 73 0.89 9.42 8.86
N PRO A 74 -0.18 10.23 8.85
CA PRO A 74 -0.63 10.96 10.04
C PRO A 74 -1.16 10.08 11.18
N LEU A 75 -1.49 8.81 10.92
CA LEU A 75 -2.04 7.89 11.92
C LEU A 75 -0.96 7.16 12.73
N LEU A 76 0.29 7.19 12.25
CA LEU A 76 1.43 6.68 13.00
C LEU A 76 1.63 7.54 14.26
N ALA A 77 1.72 6.89 15.42
CA ALA A 77 2.16 7.56 16.63
C ALA A 77 3.65 7.95 16.46
N GLY A 78 3.96 9.23 16.66
CA GLY A 78 5.32 9.76 16.59
C GLY A 78 6.21 9.32 17.73
#